data_AF-A0A4U3LUM8-F1
#
_entry.id   AF-A0A4U3LUM8-F1
#
_cell.length_a   1.000
_cell.length_b   1.000
_cell.length_c   1.000
_cell.angle_alpha   90.00
_cell.angle_beta   90.00
_cell.angle_gamma   90.00
#
_symmetry.space_group_name_H-M   'P 1'
#
loop_
_entity.id
_entity.type
_entity.pdbx_description
1 polymer ?
#
loop_
_entity_poly.entity_id
_entity_poly.type
_entity_poly.pdbx_seq_one_letter_code
_entity_poly.pdbx_strand_id
1 'polypeptide(L)'
;MKLVVGVGLRANTPYAELRALVDSALKEAPGDVQLIVTVTSKEAELALHRLADDLNAELRAIPPNELAEQTPPNPSEHVEQLTGTPSVAEAAVLAVGAELILPKRRSANATAAIGRLPAPGYQPADREVVHRVIAERRDVRRGFLNLPIDNDLLTRVLESAHRAPSVGLSQPWDFLVIRDLATRRKVHDLATAQRDAFAASLPDDRRAKFDGLKIEAILDTPVNIAVTCDPGRGGRHVLGRHADPRTTWFSAAIAIQNLWLAARAEGLGVGWVSFFEPAEVADVLDLPAHIELVGYLCVGYVEEFAAAPELVRSGWAKRRPLEWAIHHEEWGRREASIVEDAIQAGHNAVQAVGQRVRLIVGGDKADLQQADALVIDLTPTKPQADFGVLWRPARTPAEAVEFGVEIARDLALQGVGQLVVQLADPSAEATALAHGLEVGASACGLTHSRA
;
A
#
# COMPACT_ATOMS: atom_id res chain seq x y z
N MET A 1 -18.01 -0.73 -23.58
CA MET A 1 -17.10 -1.86 -23.30
C MET A 1 -16.08 -1.92 -24.42
N LYS A 2 -14.77 -2.03 -24.13
CA LYS A 2 -13.75 -2.14 -25.18
C LYS A 2 -13.66 -3.58 -25.64
N LEU A 3 -13.86 -3.81 -26.94
CA LEU A 3 -13.97 -5.12 -27.54
C LEU A 3 -12.77 -5.44 -28.43
N VAL A 4 -12.47 -6.73 -28.50
CA VAL A 4 -11.58 -7.35 -29.50
C VAL A 4 -12.43 -8.26 -30.36
N VAL A 5 -12.27 -8.17 -31.68
CA VAL A 5 -12.90 -9.11 -32.61
C VAL A 5 -11.81 -10.02 -33.18
N GLY A 6 -11.83 -11.29 -32.79
CA GLY A 6 -10.98 -12.31 -33.40
C GLY A 6 -11.59 -12.81 -34.68
N VAL A 7 -10.83 -12.85 -35.77
CA VAL A 7 -11.32 -13.26 -37.08
C VAL A 7 -10.45 -14.35 -37.68
N GLY A 8 -11.07 -15.46 -38.08
CA GLY A 8 -10.47 -16.42 -39.02
C GLY A 8 -11.18 -16.33 -40.36
N LEU A 9 -10.47 -16.39 -41.48
CA LEU A 9 -11.10 -16.37 -42.80
C LEU A 9 -10.32 -17.16 -43.85
N ARG A 10 -11.05 -17.63 -44.87
CA ARG A 10 -10.46 -18.17 -46.10
C ARG A 10 -9.99 -17.04 -47.00
N ALA A 11 -9.04 -17.33 -47.89
CA ALA A 11 -8.57 -16.37 -48.88
C ALA A 11 -9.72 -15.90 -49.77
N ASN A 12 -9.75 -14.60 -50.08
CA ASN A 12 -10.79 -13.97 -50.90
C ASN A 12 -12.22 -14.03 -50.31
N THR A 13 -12.35 -14.13 -48.98
CA THR A 13 -13.67 -14.03 -48.32
C THR A 13 -14.32 -12.68 -48.65
N PRO A 14 -15.56 -12.63 -49.17
CA PRO A 14 -16.22 -11.37 -49.48
C PRO A 14 -16.39 -10.49 -48.24
N TYR A 15 -16.06 -9.19 -48.37
CA TYR A 15 -16.18 -8.25 -47.26
C TYR A 15 -17.59 -8.20 -46.65
N ALA A 16 -18.63 -8.28 -47.49
CA ALA A 16 -20.02 -8.27 -47.03
C ALA A 16 -20.35 -9.49 -46.13
N GLU A 17 -19.77 -10.66 -46.41
CA GLU A 17 -19.94 -11.87 -45.58
C GLU A 17 -19.27 -11.67 -44.21
N LEU A 18 -18.00 -11.21 -44.21
CA LEU A 18 -17.26 -10.94 -42.99
C LEU A 18 -17.96 -9.87 -42.14
N ARG A 19 -18.38 -8.77 -42.75
CA ARG A 19 -19.05 -7.67 -42.07
C ARG A 19 -20.37 -8.11 -41.44
N ALA A 20 -21.19 -8.87 -42.18
CA ALA A 20 -22.45 -9.40 -41.65
C ALA A 20 -22.23 -10.34 -40.45
N LEU A 21 -21.19 -11.19 -40.50
CA LEU A 21 -20.82 -12.07 -39.40
C LEU A 21 -20.44 -11.27 -38.15
N VAL A 22 -19.59 -10.25 -38.31
CA VAL A 22 -19.14 -9.41 -37.18
C VAL A 22 -20.27 -8.55 -36.63
N ASP A 23 -21.11 -7.95 -37.48
CA ASP A 23 -22.27 -7.18 -37.05
C ASP A 23 -23.27 -8.05 -36.28
N SER A 24 -23.48 -9.31 -36.71
CA SER A 24 -24.32 -10.26 -35.98
C SER A 24 -23.75 -10.57 -34.60
N ALA A 25 -22.44 -10.77 -34.50
CA ALA A 25 -21.75 -11.02 -33.24
C ALA A 25 -21.85 -9.79 -32.30
N LEU A 26 -21.64 -8.58 -32.82
CA LEU A 26 -21.70 -7.33 -32.05
C LEU A 26 -23.11 -6.96 -31.59
N LYS A 27 -24.16 -7.46 -32.26
CA LYS A 27 -25.54 -7.34 -31.76
C LYS A 27 -25.77 -8.12 -30.47
N GLU A 28 -25.13 -9.29 -30.31
CA GLU A 28 -25.21 -10.10 -29.10
C GLU A 28 -24.28 -9.59 -27.99
N ALA A 29 -23.12 -9.03 -28.37
CA ALA A 29 -22.15 -8.45 -27.45
C ALA A 29 -21.82 -6.99 -27.84
N PRO A 30 -22.70 -6.02 -27.50
CA PRO A 30 -22.53 -4.64 -27.90
C PRO A 30 -21.35 -3.98 -27.17
N GLY A 31 -20.57 -3.20 -27.92
CA GLY A 31 -19.44 -2.47 -27.39
C GLY A 31 -18.66 -1.74 -28.48
N ASP A 32 -17.61 -1.06 -28.05
CA ASP A 32 -16.70 -0.28 -28.88
C ASP A 32 -15.52 -1.16 -29.28
N VAL A 33 -15.40 -1.50 -30.57
CA VAL A 33 -14.35 -2.37 -31.10
C VAL A 33 -13.07 -1.56 -31.23
N GLN A 34 -12.04 -1.96 -30.47
CA GLN A 34 -10.76 -1.26 -30.45
C GLN A 34 -9.69 -2.01 -31.25
N LEU A 35 -9.84 -3.33 -31.37
CA LEU A 35 -8.84 -4.21 -31.95
C LEU A 35 -9.49 -5.35 -32.74
N ILE A 36 -8.96 -5.65 -33.90
CA ILE A 36 -9.24 -6.83 -34.71
C ILE A 36 -7.99 -7.70 -34.68
N VAL A 37 -8.15 -8.98 -34.33
CA VAL A 37 -7.03 -9.92 -34.20
C VAL A 37 -7.20 -11.12 -35.11
N THR A 38 -6.11 -11.55 -35.73
CA THR A 38 -6.09 -12.70 -36.64
C THR A 38 -4.74 -13.42 -36.58
N VAL A 39 -4.61 -14.51 -37.32
CA VAL A 39 -3.31 -15.19 -37.53
C VAL A 39 -2.49 -14.48 -38.61
N THR A 40 -1.16 -14.43 -38.47
CA THR A 40 -0.26 -13.71 -39.39
C THR A 40 -0.42 -14.09 -40.87
N SER A 41 -0.76 -15.35 -41.16
CA SER A 41 -1.01 -15.79 -42.55
C SER A 41 -2.23 -15.13 -43.22
N LYS A 42 -3.04 -14.38 -42.46
CA LYS A 42 -4.22 -13.66 -42.92
C LYS A 42 -4.09 -12.14 -42.86
N GLU A 43 -2.96 -11.62 -42.39
CA GLU A 43 -2.74 -10.18 -42.22
C GLU A 43 -3.03 -9.39 -43.51
N ALA A 44 -2.58 -9.89 -44.66
CA ALA A 44 -2.73 -9.22 -45.96
C ALA A 44 -4.14 -9.30 -46.58
N GLU A 45 -5.12 -9.93 -45.93
CA GLU A 45 -6.47 -10.05 -46.48
C GLU A 45 -7.20 -8.69 -46.47
N LEU A 46 -7.53 -8.17 -47.66
CA LEU A 46 -8.16 -6.85 -47.83
C LEU A 46 -9.48 -6.71 -47.04
N ALA A 47 -10.21 -7.80 -46.82
CA ALA A 47 -11.44 -7.79 -46.04
C ALA A 47 -11.20 -7.42 -44.56
N LEU A 48 -10.05 -7.80 -43.99
CA LEU A 48 -9.70 -7.46 -42.61
C LEU A 48 -9.31 -6.00 -42.46
N HIS A 49 -8.48 -5.48 -43.37
CA HIS A 49 -8.13 -4.06 -43.38
C HIS A 49 -9.37 -3.18 -43.52
N ARG A 50 -10.26 -3.52 -44.44
CA ARG A 50 -11.53 -2.80 -44.60
C ARG A 50 -12.42 -2.89 -43.37
N LEU A 51 -12.47 -4.04 -42.70
CA LEU A 51 -13.23 -4.20 -41.45
C LEU A 51 -12.64 -3.32 -40.33
N ALA A 52 -11.31 -3.26 -40.23
CA ALA A 52 -10.59 -2.43 -39.26
C ALA A 52 -10.88 -0.95 -39.46
N ASP A 53 -10.79 -0.47 -40.71
CA ASP A 53 -11.12 0.91 -41.07
C ASP A 53 -12.58 1.26 -40.76
N ASP A 54 -13.52 0.39 -41.17
CA ASP A 54 -14.96 0.60 -40.97
C ASP A 54 -15.37 0.61 -39.49
N LEU A 55 -14.64 -0.11 -38.62
CA LEU A 55 -14.87 -0.15 -37.18
C LEU A 55 -13.98 0.84 -36.41
N ASN A 56 -13.11 1.58 -37.08
CA ASN A 56 -12.09 2.45 -36.47
C ASN A 56 -11.26 1.71 -35.41
N ALA A 57 -10.84 0.49 -35.74
CA ALA A 57 -10.11 -0.43 -34.88
C ALA A 57 -8.72 -0.72 -35.43
N GLU A 58 -7.76 -1.01 -34.55
CA GLU A 58 -6.43 -1.47 -34.95
C GLU A 58 -6.51 -2.93 -35.45
N LEU A 59 -5.76 -3.30 -36.49
CA LEU A 59 -5.60 -4.69 -36.93
C LEU A 59 -4.26 -5.23 -36.42
N ARG A 60 -4.29 -6.36 -35.72
CA ARG A 60 -3.10 -7.05 -35.22
C ARG A 60 -3.09 -8.52 -35.63
N ALA A 61 -2.01 -8.93 -36.28
CA ALA A 61 -1.72 -10.32 -36.58
C ALA A 61 -0.90 -10.97 -35.46
N ILE A 62 -1.21 -12.24 -35.15
CA ILE A 62 -0.55 -13.01 -34.10
C ILE A 62 0.08 -14.28 -34.71
N PRO A 63 1.35 -14.59 -34.40
CA PRO A 63 2.02 -15.79 -34.86
C PRO A 63 1.29 -17.08 -34.46
N PRO A 64 1.23 -18.11 -35.34
CA PRO A 64 0.55 -19.36 -35.03
C PRO A 64 0.99 -20.06 -33.75
N ASN A 65 2.27 -19.98 -33.38
CA ASN A 65 2.81 -20.58 -32.16
C ASN A 65 2.22 -19.96 -30.89
N GLU A 66 2.05 -18.62 -30.84
CA GLU A 66 1.38 -17.95 -29.72
C GLU A 66 -0.11 -18.33 -29.64
N LEU A 67 -0.75 -18.52 -30.79
CA LEU A 67 -2.14 -18.99 -30.87
C LEU A 67 -2.27 -20.47 -30.46
N ALA A 68 -1.24 -21.29 -30.66
CA ALA A 68 -1.23 -22.71 -30.30
C ALA A 68 -1.15 -22.94 -28.78
N GLU A 69 -0.59 -21.99 -28.04
CA GLU A 69 -0.50 -22.02 -26.57
C GLU A 69 -1.87 -21.77 -25.89
N GLN A 70 -2.86 -21.27 -26.63
CA GLN A 70 -4.16 -20.93 -26.09
C GLN A 70 -5.08 -22.15 -26.01
N THR A 71 -6.00 -22.15 -25.03
CA THR A 71 -7.01 -23.21 -24.88
C THR A 71 -8.41 -22.66 -25.24
N PRO A 72 -8.74 -22.47 -26.54
CA PRO A 72 -10.04 -21.95 -26.95
C PRO A 72 -11.16 -22.95 -26.65
N PRO A 73 -12.39 -22.49 -26.37
CA PRO A 73 -13.51 -23.38 -26.03
C PRO A 73 -13.98 -24.25 -27.20
N ASN A 74 -13.73 -23.84 -28.45
CA ASN A 74 -14.12 -24.59 -29.63
C ASN A 74 -12.90 -24.85 -30.53
N PRO A 75 -12.03 -25.83 -30.21
CA PRO A 75 -10.91 -26.19 -31.08
C PRO A 75 -11.40 -26.82 -32.41
N SER A 76 -10.52 -26.91 -33.41
CA SER A 76 -10.79 -27.56 -34.70
C SER A 76 -9.54 -28.23 -35.24
N GLU A 77 -9.56 -29.57 -35.29
CA GLU A 77 -8.45 -30.39 -35.84
C GLU A 77 -8.07 -29.98 -37.26
N HIS A 78 -9.06 -29.62 -38.09
CA HIS A 78 -8.81 -29.15 -39.45
C HIS A 78 -8.07 -27.80 -39.50
N VAL A 79 -8.40 -26.88 -38.59
CA VAL A 79 -7.69 -25.59 -38.46
C VAL A 79 -6.29 -25.83 -37.94
N GLU A 80 -6.13 -26.74 -36.98
CA GLU A 80 -4.84 -27.10 -36.40
C GLU A 80 -3.88 -27.69 -37.45
N GLN A 81 -4.36 -28.62 -38.28
CA GLN A 81 -3.58 -29.18 -39.39
C GLN A 81 -3.14 -28.13 -40.43
N LEU A 82 -3.98 -27.13 -40.70
CA LEU A 82 -3.73 -26.13 -41.75
C LEU A 82 -2.93 -24.92 -41.27
N THR A 83 -3.12 -24.53 -40.02
CA THR A 83 -2.63 -23.25 -39.48
C THR A 83 -1.72 -23.41 -38.27
N GLY A 84 -1.60 -24.62 -37.72
CA GLY A 84 -0.79 -24.89 -36.53
C GLY A 84 -1.40 -24.38 -35.22
N THR A 85 -2.68 -23.97 -35.22
CA THR A 85 -3.40 -23.49 -34.03
C THR A 85 -4.77 -24.16 -33.90
N PRO A 86 -5.25 -24.47 -32.68
CA PRO A 86 -6.56 -25.09 -32.47
C PRO A 86 -7.75 -24.21 -32.90
N SER A 87 -7.59 -22.89 -32.96
CA SER A 87 -8.64 -21.95 -33.41
C SER A 87 -8.00 -20.63 -33.81
N VAL A 88 -8.37 -20.01 -34.94
CA VAL A 88 -7.85 -18.67 -35.26
C VAL A 88 -8.59 -17.59 -34.46
N ALA A 89 -9.92 -17.50 -34.63
CA ALA A 89 -10.72 -16.41 -34.04
C ALA A 89 -10.66 -16.40 -32.49
N GLU A 90 -10.87 -17.53 -31.83
CA GLU A 90 -10.91 -17.57 -30.36
C GLU A 90 -9.50 -17.50 -29.76
N ALA A 91 -8.52 -18.23 -30.32
CA ALA A 91 -7.17 -18.16 -29.79
C ALA A 91 -6.58 -16.76 -29.96
N ALA A 92 -6.89 -16.05 -31.06
CA ALA A 92 -6.39 -14.70 -31.26
C ALA A 92 -6.98 -13.71 -30.23
N VAL A 93 -8.25 -13.89 -29.84
CA VAL A 93 -8.86 -13.14 -28.73
C VAL A 93 -8.14 -13.44 -27.41
N LEU A 94 -7.92 -14.72 -27.10
CA LEU A 94 -7.27 -15.13 -25.85
C LEU A 94 -5.80 -14.67 -25.78
N ALA A 95 -5.07 -14.74 -26.90
CA ALA A 95 -3.66 -14.37 -27.00
C ALA A 95 -3.39 -12.88 -26.72
N VAL A 96 -4.38 -12.00 -26.89
CA VAL A 96 -4.26 -10.59 -26.47
C VAL A 96 -4.72 -10.33 -25.03
N GLY A 97 -4.93 -11.39 -24.25
CA GLY A 97 -5.35 -11.30 -22.85
C GLY A 97 -6.79 -10.82 -22.68
N ALA A 98 -7.63 -10.95 -23.71
CA ALA A 98 -9.04 -10.60 -23.63
C ALA A 98 -9.87 -11.76 -23.05
N GLU A 99 -10.86 -11.43 -22.23
CA GLU A 99 -11.87 -12.38 -21.77
C GLU A 99 -12.82 -12.68 -22.93
N LEU A 100 -12.90 -13.93 -23.37
CA LEU A 100 -13.82 -14.32 -24.43
C LEU A 100 -15.28 -14.23 -23.94
N ILE A 101 -16.08 -13.33 -24.53
CA ILE A 101 -17.50 -13.12 -24.17
C ILE A 101 -18.42 -13.87 -25.15
N LEU A 102 -18.07 -13.84 -26.43
CA LEU A 102 -18.80 -14.57 -27.47
C LEU A 102 -17.84 -15.57 -28.17
N PRO A 103 -18.07 -16.88 -28.00
CA PRO A 103 -17.34 -17.91 -28.74
C PRO A 103 -17.53 -17.78 -30.26
N LYS A 104 -16.68 -18.47 -31.03
CA LYS A 104 -16.66 -18.29 -32.49
C LYS A 104 -18.04 -18.56 -33.12
N ARG A 105 -18.55 -17.57 -33.85
CA ARG A 105 -19.60 -17.74 -34.85
C ARG A 105 -18.94 -18.07 -36.18
N ARG A 106 -19.66 -18.78 -37.05
CA ARG A 106 -19.19 -19.18 -38.37
C ARG A 106 -20.14 -18.70 -39.46
N SER A 107 -19.55 -18.23 -40.55
CA SER A 107 -20.17 -18.06 -41.86
C SER A 107 -19.70 -19.20 -42.78
N ALA A 108 -19.86 -19.06 -44.09
CA ALA A 108 -19.36 -20.05 -45.05
C ALA A 108 -17.83 -20.03 -45.12
N ASN A 109 -17.21 -18.84 -45.00
CA ASN A 109 -15.79 -18.62 -45.24
C ASN A 109 -15.04 -17.92 -44.09
N ALA A 110 -15.74 -17.41 -43.07
CA ALA A 110 -15.12 -16.77 -41.92
C ALA A 110 -15.67 -17.25 -40.58
N THR A 111 -14.86 -17.09 -39.53
CA THR A 111 -15.23 -17.18 -38.13
C THR A 111 -14.95 -15.87 -37.42
N ALA A 112 -15.82 -15.49 -36.50
CA ALA A 112 -15.65 -14.30 -35.66
C ALA A 112 -15.93 -14.64 -34.20
N ALA A 113 -15.06 -14.20 -33.30
CA ALA A 113 -15.21 -14.31 -31.85
C ALA A 113 -15.08 -12.92 -31.23
N ILE A 114 -15.73 -12.68 -30.09
CA ILE A 114 -15.66 -11.39 -29.39
C ILE A 114 -15.08 -11.58 -28.01
N GLY A 115 -14.04 -10.82 -27.71
CA GLY A 115 -13.47 -10.69 -26.37
C GLY A 115 -13.60 -9.30 -25.78
N ARG A 116 -13.43 -9.23 -24.46
CA ARG A 116 -13.35 -8.01 -23.65
C ARG A 116 -11.90 -7.76 -23.27
N LEU A 117 -11.38 -6.58 -23.56
CA LEU A 117 -10.11 -6.18 -22.96
C LEU A 117 -10.33 -5.65 -21.54
N PRO A 118 -9.41 -5.95 -20.60
CA PRO A 118 -9.35 -5.18 -19.37
C PRO A 118 -9.09 -3.70 -19.68
N ALA A 119 -9.43 -2.80 -18.75
CA ALA A 119 -9.05 -1.40 -18.90
C ALA A 119 -7.52 -1.30 -18.99
N PRO A 120 -6.98 -0.55 -19.96
CA PRO A 120 -5.53 -0.42 -20.09
C PRO A 120 -4.96 0.28 -18.86
N GLY A 121 -3.84 -0.22 -18.35
CA GLY A 121 -3.01 0.52 -17.41
C GLY A 121 -2.22 1.64 -18.10
N TYR A 122 -1.49 2.43 -17.32
CA TYR A 122 -0.54 3.41 -17.85
C TYR A 122 0.61 2.74 -18.62
N GLN A 123 1.30 3.52 -19.47
CA GLN A 123 2.46 3.02 -20.22
C GLN A 123 3.59 2.58 -19.28
N PRO A 124 4.47 1.65 -19.69
CA PRO A 124 5.54 1.13 -18.84
C PRO A 124 6.38 2.22 -18.15
N ALA A 125 6.75 3.27 -18.88
CA ALA A 125 7.52 4.40 -18.34
C ALA A 125 6.75 5.18 -17.26
N ASP A 126 5.46 5.45 -17.46
CA ASP A 126 4.62 6.15 -16.49
C ASP A 126 4.45 5.32 -15.20
N ARG A 127 4.25 4.01 -15.34
CA ARG A 127 4.18 3.09 -14.18
C ARG A 127 5.50 3.09 -13.40
N GLU A 128 6.63 3.08 -14.10
CA GLU A 128 7.95 3.14 -13.46
C GLU A 128 8.11 4.44 -12.66
N VAL A 129 7.69 5.58 -13.21
CA VAL A 129 7.69 6.87 -12.48
C VAL A 129 6.84 6.78 -11.21
N VAL A 130 5.63 6.21 -11.29
CA VAL A 130 4.77 6.03 -10.11
C VAL A 130 5.47 5.18 -9.04
N HIS A 131 6.03 4.02 -9.41
CA HIS A 131 6.74 3.15 -8.47
C HIS A 131 7.98 3.82 -7.86
N ARG A 132 8.72 4.58 -8.66
CA ARG A 132 9.89 5.34 -8.20
C ARG A 132 9.51 6.42 -7.20
N VAL A 133 8.49 7.23 -7.48
CA VAL A 133 8.02 8.26 -6.53
C VAL A 133 7.59 7.64 -5.20
N ILE A 134 6.87 6.51 -5.23
CA ILE A 134 6.46 5.77 -4.03
C ILE A 134 7.67 5.22 -3.26
N ALA A 135 8.67 4.68 -3.96
CA ALA A 135 9.85 4.06 -3.36
C ALA A 135 10.88 5.08 -2.85
N GLU A 136 11.01 6.22 -3.52
CA GLU A 136 12.04 7.24 -3.27
C GLU A 136 11.58 8.37 -2.36
N ARG A 137 10.27 8.60 -2.16
CA ARG A 137 9.78 9.60 -1.19
C ARG A 137 10.33 9.34 0.22
N ARG A 138 10.70 10.39 0.94
CA ARG A 138 11.22 10.29 2.31
C ARG A 138 10.45 11.18 3.25
N ASP A 139 10.45 10.78 4.52
CA ASP A 139 10.10 11.65 5.63
C ASP A 139 11.34 12.46 6.02
N VAL A 140 11.40 13.68 5.47
CA VAL A 140 12.59 14.53 5.51
C VAL A 140 12.58 15.36 6.78
N ARG A 141 13.68 15.32 7.54
CA ARG A 141 13.87 16.12 8.77
C ARG A 141 15.15 16.96 8.76
N ARG A 142 16.00 16.83 7.74
CA ARG A 142 17.30 17.50 7.61
C ARG A 142 17.52 17.93 6.16
N GLY A 143 18.39 18.91 5.95
CA GLY A 143 18.80 19.35 4.61
C GLY A 143 17.73 20.16 3.87
N PHE A 144 16.79 20.78 4.58
CA PHE A 144 15.88 21.73 3.95
C PHE A 144 16.61 23.03 3.61
N LEU A 145 16.35 23.53 2.41
CA LEU A 145 16.88 24.77 1.90
C LEU A 145 15.98 25.94 2.28
N ASN A 146 16.58 27.09 2.60
CA ASN A 146 15.86 28.34 2.82
C ASN A 146 15.47 29.00 1.48
N LEU A 147 14.70 28.27 0.66
CA LEU A 147 14.16 28.72 -0.61
C LEU A 147 12.63 28.84 -0.50
N PRO A 148 12.01 29.93 -0.98
CA PRO A 148 10.57 30.06 -0.95
C PRO A 148 9.91 29.02 -1.87
N ILE A 149 8.72 28.55 -1.46
CA ILE A 149 7.84 27.74 -2.32
C ILE A 149 6.87 28.67 -3.03
N ASP A 150 6.85 28.57 -4.36
CA ASP A 150 5.91 29.26 -5.23
C ASP A 150 4.46 28.81 -4.99
N ASN A 151 3.51 29.75 -5.06
CA ASN A 151 2.11 29.47 -4.76
C ASN A 151 1.45 28.54 -5.78
N ASP A 152 1.82 28.61 -7.06
CA ASP A 152 1.25 27.74 -8.10
C ASP A 152 1.75 26.31 -7.91
N LEU A 153 3.03 26.14 -7.55
CA LEU A 153 3.59 24.83 -7.21
C LEU A 153 2.90 24.24 -5.98
N LEU A 154 2.77 25.02 -4.89
CA LEU A 154 2.06 24.58 -3.70
C LEU A 154 0.60 24.21 -4.01
N THR A 155 -0.05 24.96 -4.89
CA THR A 155 -1.43 24.68 -5.33
C THR A 155 -1.52 23.34 -6.05
N ARG A 156 -0.61 23.00 -6.99
CA ARG A 156 -0.60 21.69 -7.67
C ARG A 156 -0.45 20.52 -6.68
N VAL A 157 0.37 20.71 -5.65
CA VAL A 157 0.55 19.72 -4.57
C VAL A 157 -0.73 19.54 -3.76
N LEU A 158 -1.39 20.64 -3.38
CA LEU A 158 -2.66 20.61 -2.64
C LEU A 158 -3.82 20.06 -3.48
N GLU A 159 -3.88 20.36 -4.78
CA GLU A 159 -4.86 19.75 -5.68
C GLU A 159 -4.71 18.24 -5.75
N SER A 160 -3.47 17.74 -5.74
CA SER A 160 -3.19 16.29 -5.71
C SER A 160 -3.68 15.66 -4.41
N ALA A 161 -3.50 16.35 -3.28
CA ALA A 161 -4.08 15.96 -2.00
C ALA A 161 -5.62 15.90 -2.07
N HIS A 162 -6.24 16.92 -2.69
CA HIS A 162 -7.69 17.04 -2.84
C HIS A 162 -8.32 15.98 -3.76
N ARG A 163 -7.52 15.34 -4.63
CA ARG A 163 -7.94 14.21 -5.47
C ARG A 163 -7.98 12.86 -4.72
N ALA A 164 -7.67 12.83 -3.42
CA ALA A 164 -7.76 11.62 -2.63
C ALA A 164 -9.21 11.07 -2.57
N PRO A 165 -9.38 9.74 -2.48
CA PRO A 165 -10.68 9.18 -2.15
C PRO A 165 -11.09 9.60 -0.73
N SER A 166 -12.39 9.73 -0.49
CA SER A 166 -12.95 9.94 0.84
C SER A 166 -14.23 9.16 1.03
N VAL A 167 -14.49 8.76 2.28
CA VAL A 167 -15.75 8.10 2.65
C VAL A 167 -16.94 8.94 2.19
N GLY A 168 -17.78 8.38 1.33
CA GLY A 168 -18.95 9.05 0.78
C GLY A 168 -18.68 10.37 0.06
N LEU A 169 -17.48 10.55 -0.51
CA LEU A 169 -17.02 11.83 -1.10
C LEU A 169 -17.11 13.00 -0.10
N SER A 170 -16.96 12.73 1.20
CA SER A 170 -17.09 13.75 2.25
C SER A 170 -16.00 14.82 2.24
N GLN A 171 -14.83 14.50 1.67
CA GLN A 171 -13.67 15.39 1.59
C GLN A 171 -13.43 16.15 2.91
N PRO A 172 -13.27 15.42 4.04
CA PRO A 172 -13.33 15.99 5.39
C PRO A 172 -12.13 16.87 5.74
N TRP A 173 -11.09 16.90 4.90
CA TRP A 173 -9.84 17.58 5.17
C TRP A 173 -9.89 19.08 4.88
N ASP A 174 -9.14 19.86 5.67
CA ASP A 174 -8.68 21.19 5.29
C ASP A 174 -7.15 21.28 5.43
N PHE A 175 -6.55 22.24 4.73
CA PHE A 175 -5.10 22.45 4.69
C PHE A 175 -4.76 23.87 5.16
N LEU A 176 -4.33 24.01 6.41
CA LEU A 176 -3.90 25.29 6.96
C LEU A 176 -2.42 25.52 6.65
N VAL A 177 -2.15 26.43 5.71
CA VAL A 177 -0.79 26.78 5.28
C VAL A 177 -0.18 27.83 6.22
N ILE A 178 0.90 27.48 6.90
CA ILE A 178 1.54 28.26 7.95
C ILE A 178 2.93 28.70 7.49
N ARG A 179 3.12 29.99 7.27
CA ARG A 179 4.43 30.61 6.94
C ARG A 179 4.99 31.45 8.07
N ASP A 180 4.11 31.96 8.95
CA ASP A 180 4.49 32.84 10.04
C ASP A 180 5.46 32.15 11.01
N LEU A 181 6.58 32.81 11.28
CA LEU A 181 7.64 32.26 12.11
C LEU A 181 7.22 32.19 13.59
N ALA A 182 6.39 33.12 14.07
CA ALA A 182 5.97 33.13 15.47
C ALA A 182 5.05 31.93 15.77
N THR A 183 4.09 31.64 14.90
CA THR A 183 3.26 30.44 14.99
C THR A 183 4.11 29.16 14.95
N ARG A 184 5.05 29.06 14.00
CA ARG A 184 5.92 27.88 13.89
C ARG A 184 6.81 27.67 15.11
N ARG A 185 7.30 28.74 15.74
CA ARG A 185 8.05 28.65 17.01
C ARG A 185 7.22 28.04 18.12
N LYS A 186 5.96 28.47 18.29
CA LYS A 186 5.06 27.88 19.29
C LYS A 186 4.87 26.37 19.08
N VAL A 187 4.66 25.93 17.84
CA VAL A 187 4.52 24.49 17.53
C VAL A 187 5.84 23.73 17.75
N HIS A 188 6.97 24.34 17.39
CA HIS A 188 8.29 23.77 17.65
C HIS A 188 8.57 23.58 19.15
N ASP A 189 8.13 24.51 19.99
CA ASP A 189 8.31 24.41 21.45
C ASP A 189 7.52 23.22 22.02
N LEU A 190 6.30 22.98 21.53
CA LEU A 190 5.53 21.76 21.85
C LEU A 190 6.28 20.49 21.39
N ALA A 191 6.82 20.51 20.16
CA ALA A 191 7.61 19.41 19.61
C ALA A 191 8.83 19.06 20.46
N THR A 192 9.50 20.09 20.98
CA THR A 192 10.68 19.95 21.84
C THR A 192 10.29 19.35 23.19
N ALA A 193 9.22 19.84 23.82
CA ALA A 193 8.76 19.34 25.11
C ALA A 193 8.42 17.84 25.06
N GLN A 194 7.69 17.39 24.04
CA GLN A 194 7.34 15.98 23.89
C GLN A 194 8.55 15.10 23.52
N ARG A 195 9.50 15.63 22.74
CA ARG A 195 10.77 14.93 22.47
C ARG A 195 11.51 14.63 23.77
N ASP A 196 11.59 15.62 24.66
CA ASP A 196 12.30 15.47 25.93
C ASP A 196 11.57 14.51 26.88
N ALA A 197 10.23 14.57 26.92
CA ALA A 197 9.42 13.60 27.65
C ALA A 197 9.61 12.16 27.15
N PHE A 198 9.60 11.95 25.83
CA PHE A 198 9.86 10.64 25.23
C PHE A 198 11.28 10.17 25.54
N ALA A 199 12.30 11.03 25.39
CA ALA A 199 13.68 10.69 25.72
C ALA A 199 13.83 10.25 27.18
N ALA A 200 13.12 10.89 28.11
CA ALA A 200 13.13 10.55 29.53
C ALA A 200 12.45 9.19 29.84
N SER A 201 11.52 8.73 28.99
CA SER A 201 10.89 7.42 29.13
C SER A 201 11.72 6.24 28.60
N LEU A 202 12.79 6.51 27.85
CA LEU A 202 13.59 5.48 27.20
C LEU A 202 14.65 4.92 28.16
N PRO A 203 14.95 3.61 28.08
CA PRO A 203 16.17 3.03 28.65
C PRO A 203 17.44 3.73 28.13
N ASP A 204 18.52 3.73 28.91
CA ASP A 204 19.75 4.49 28.62
C ASP A 204 20.37 4.19 27.24
N ASP A 205 20.40 2.94 26.83
CA ASP A 205 20.94 2.48 25.55
C ASP A 205 20.09 2.98 24.36
N ARG A 206 18.76 2.96 24.53
CA ARG A 206 17.81 3.51 23.56
C ARG A 206 17.87 5.02 23.49
N ARG A 207 17.99 5.68 24.64
CA ARG A 207 18.11 7.13 24.74
C ARG A 207 19.35 7.64 24.01
N ALA A 208 20.50 6.98 24.20
CA ALA A 208 21.74 7.33 23.51
C ALA A 208 21.62 7.29 21.97
N LYS A 209 20.88 6.32 21.41
CA LYS A 209 20.58 6.28 19.97
C LYS A 209 19.58 7.36 19.56
N PHE A 210 18.55 7.58 20.37
CA PHE A 210 17.50 8.55 20.09
C PHE A 210 18.03 9.98 20.05
N ASP A 211 18.98 10.34 20.92
CA ASP A 211 19.53 11.69 21.00
C ASP A 211 20.18 12.19 19.69
N GLY A 212 20.69 11.28 18.86
CA GLY A 212 21.21 11.61 17.51
C GLY A 212 20.14 11.83 16.44
N LEU A 213 18.89 11.44 16.70
CA LEU A 213 17.80 11.52 15.74
C LEU A 213 17.12 12.89 15.81
N LYS A 214 16.91 13.48 14.63
CA LYS A 214 16.05 14.66 14.49
C LYS A 214 14.62 14.22 14.21
N ILE A 215 13.67 14.80 14.94
CA ILE A 215 12.26 14.38 14.98
C ILE A 215 11.32 15.32 14.21
N GLU A 216 11.78 16.52 13.86
CA GLU A 216 10.99 17.56 13.21
C GLU A 216 11.84 18.44 12.29
N ALA A 217 11.22 19.37 11.56
CA ALA A 217 11.87 20.39 10.73
C ALA A 217 11.01 21.67 10.62
N ILE A 218 10.29 22.00 11.69
CA ILE A 218 9.26 23.05 11.73
C ILE A 218 9.89 24.42 11.44
N LEU A 219 11.06 24.69 12.00
CA LEU A 219 11.75 25.97 11.82
C LEU A 219 12.69 25.99 10.61
N ASP A 220 13.08 24.83 10.07
CA ASP A 220 13.96 24.75 8.89
C ASP A 220 13.21 24.90 7.57
N THR A 221 11.89 24.70 7.59
CA THR A 221 11.05 24.75 6.39
C THR A 221 10.45 26.13 6.16
N PRO A 222 10.27 26.58 4.91
CA PRO A 222 9.62 27.85 4.61
C PRO A 222 8.09 27.79 4.80
N VAL A 223 7.50 26.60 4.76
CA VAL A 223 6.05 26.36 4.83
C VAL A 223 5.78 25.13 5.69
N ASN A 224 4.87 25.27 6.66
CA ASN A 224 4.21 24.15 7.31
C ASN A 224 2.76 24.03 6.85
N ILE A 225 2.21 22.82 6.92
CA ILE A 225 0.80 22.56 6.60
C ILE A 225 0.21 21.74 7.73
N ALA A 226 -0.73 22.34 8.47
CA ALA A 226 -1.57 21.59 9.39
C ALA A 226 -2.76 21.03 8.60
N VAL A 227 -2.82 19.71 8.50
CA VAL A 227 -3.87 18.98 7.80
C VAL A 227 -4.88 18.55 8.85
N THR A 228 -6.12 18.99 8.70
CA THR A 228 -7.18 18.76 9.68
C THR A 228 -8.25 17.82 9.13
N CYS A 229 -9.19 17.43 9.99
CA CYS A 229 -10.39 16.71 9.66
C CYS A 229 -11.59 17.41 10.32
N ASP A 230 -12.64 17.67 9.55
CA ASP A 230 -13.98 17.95 10.05
C ASP A 230 -14.81 16.65 10.00
N PRO A 231 -14.97 15.94 11.14
CA PRO A 231 -15.74 14.69 11.17
C PRO A 231 -17.22 14.89 10.86
N GLY A 232 -17.74 16.12 10.99
CA GLY A 232 -19.12 16.51 10.74
C GLY A 232 -19.42 16.85 9.27
N ARG A 233 -18.39 17.08 8.45
CA ARG A 233 -18.53 17.45 7.04
C ARG A 233 -19.41 16.46 6.27
N GLY A 234 -20.23 16.97 5.36
CA GLY A 234 -21.20 16.18 4.59
C GLY A 234 -22.50 15.83 5.33
N GLY A 235 -22.68 16.30 6.58
CA GLY A 235 -23.93 16.13 7.33
C GLY A 235 -24.21 14.70 7.76
N ARG A 236 -25.42 14.38 8.23
CA ARG A 236 -25.72 13.09 8.92
C ARG A 236 -25.56 11.83 8.04
N HIS A 237 -25.74 11.94 6.73
CA HIS A 237 -25.95 10.79 5.84
C HIS A 237 -24.79 10.54 4.86
N VAL A 238 -23.55 10.78 5.29
CA VAL A 238 -22.35 10.42 4.53
C VAL A 238 -22.27 8.91 4.32
N LEU A 239 -22.28 8.49 3.06
CA LEU A 239 -22.20 7.08 2.66
C LEU A 239 -20.90 6.45 3.20
N GLY A 240 -21.02 5.31 3.88
CA GLY A 240 -19.87 4.57 4.42
C GLY A 240 -19.37 5.03 5.80
N ARG A 241 -19.82 6.18 6.32
CA ARG A 241 -19.38 6.68 7.64
C ARG A 241 -20.18 6.12 8.82
N HIS A 242 -21.40 5.64 8.58
CA HIS A 242 -22.34 5.27 9.66
C HIS A 242 -21.79 4.20 10.61
N ALA A 243 -21.16 3.15 10.07
CA ALA A 243 -20.65 2.03 10.86
C ALA A 243 -19.31 2.35 11.55
N ASP A 244 -18.48 3.19 10.93
CA ASP A 244 -17.19 3.58 11.47
C ASP A 244 -16.89 5.07 11.17
N PRO A 245 -17.11 5.97 12.14
CA PRO A 245 -16.81 7.38 12.00
C PRO A 245 -15.34 7.67 11.65
N ARG A 246 -14.40 6.80 12.07
CA ARG A 246 -12.94 6.96 11.89
C ARG A 246 -12.52 7.07 10.43
N THR A 247 -13.37 6.61 9.53
CA THR A 247 -13.20 6.69 8.07
C THR A 247 -12.93 8.12 7.56
N THR A 248 -13.37 9.16 8.27
CA THR A 248 -13.07 10.56 7.92
C THR A 248 -11.60 10.91 8.15
N TRP A 249 -11.02 10.55 9.30
CA TRP A 249 -9.58 10.68 9.57
C TRP A 249 -8.73 9.84 8.60
N PHE A 250 -9.17 8.63 8.26
CA PHE A 250 -8.48 7.81 7.24
C PHE A 250 -8.49 8.49 5.87
N SER A 251 -9.61 9.13 5.51
CA SER A 251 -9.72 9.91 4.27
C SER A 251 -8.70 11.07 4.26
N ALA A 252 -8.56 11.80 5.36
CA ALA A 252 -7.55 12.85 5.50
C ALA A 252 -6.12 12.31 5.43
N ALA A 253 -5.82 11.16 6.05
CA ALA A 253 -4.50 10.53 5.95
C ALA A 253 -4.14 10.13 4.50
N ILE A 254 -5.11 9.69 3.70
CA ILE A 254 -4.89 9.39 2.28
C ILE A 254 -4.61 10.69 1.49
N ALA A 255 -5.28 11.80 1.82
CA ALA A 255 -4.98 13.11 1.23
C ALA A 255 -3.53 13.56 1.54
N ILE A 256 -3.04 13.32 2.76
CA ILE A 256 -1.64 13.55 3.12
C ILE A 256 -0.70 12.69 2.28
N GLN A 257 -1.03 11.42 2.07
CA GLN A 257 -0.19 10.53 1.26
C GLN A 257 -0.11 10.99 -0.21
N ASN A 258 -1.20 11.49 -0.79
CA ASN A 258 -1.17 12.10 -2.12
C ASN A 258 -0.32 13.37 -2.16
N LEU A 259 -0.47 14.25 -1.16
CA LEU A 259 0.37 15.45 -0.98
C LEU A 259 1.85 15.09 -1.00
N TRP A 260 2.23 14.06 -0.23
CA TRP A 260 3.61 13.61 -0.10
C TRP A 260 4.21 13.10 -1.40
N LEU A 261 3.43 12.35 -2.18
CA LEU A 261 3.85 11.83 -3.50
C LEU A 261 3.99 12.96 -4.51
N ALA A 262 3.03 13.88 -4.57
CA ALA A 262 3.07 15.04 -5.45
C ALA A 262 4.25 15.96 -5.12
N ALA A 263 4.48 16.24 -3.83
CA ALA A 263 5.63 17.00 -3.37
C ALA A 263 6.96 16.36 -3.82
N ARG A 264 7.10 15.03 -3.66
CA ARG A 264 8.30 14.31 -4.14
C ARG A 264 8.50 14.45 -5.65
N ALA A 265 7.43 14.41 -6.44
CA ALA A 265 7.48 14.59 -7.89
C ALA A 265 7.88 16.03 -8.30
N GLU A 266 7.47 17.03 -7.52
CA GLU A 266 7.81 18.45 -7.71
C GLU A 266 9.18 18.84 -7.11
N GLY A 267 9.91 17.89 -6.52
CA GLY A 267 11.23 18.12 -5.91
C GLY A 267 11.19 18.72 -4.49
N LEU A 268 10.03 18.69 -3.83
CA LEU A 268 9.87 19.11 -2.44
C LEU A 268 10.04 17.94 -1.47
N GLY A 269 10.75 18.18 -0.38
CA GLY A 269 10.72 17.34 0.81
C GLY A 269 9.48 17.60 1.66
N VAL A 270 8.97 16.54 2.28
CA VAL A 270 7.92 16.62 3.29
C VAL A 270 8.34 15.83 4.51
N GLY A 271 8.18 16.42 5.69
CA GLY A 271 8.39 15.78 6.98
C GLY A 271 7.14 15.79 7.83
N TRP A 272 6.72 14.66 8.37
CA TRP A 272 5.57 14.60 9.29
C TRP A 272 6.04 14.73 10.73
N VAL A 273 5.44 15.66 11.50
CA VAL A 273 5.69 15.83 12.93
C VAL A 273 4.49 15.36 13.74
N SER A 274 4.74 14.50 14.73
CA SER A 274 3.74 13.97 15.66
C SER A 274 4.26 13.91 17.10
N PHE A 275 5.26 14.71 17.43
CA PHE A 275 5.82 14.83 18.78
C PHE A 275 5.08 15.92 19.57
N PHE A 276 3.77 15.83 19.71
CA PHE A 276 2.96 16.73 20.53
C PHE A 276 1.57 16.12 20.68
N GLU A 277 0.77 16.59 21.64
CA GLU A 277 -0.63 16.24 21.65
C GLU A 277 -1.40 17.06 20.59
N PRO A 278 -2.26 16.44 19.77
CA PRO A 278 -2.99 17.16 18.71
C PRO A 278 -3.79 18.36 19.21
N ALA A 279 -4.31 18.29 20.43
CA ALA A 279 -5.07 19.38 21.06
C ALA A 279 -4.20 20.63 21.34
N GLU A 280 -2.94 20.46 21.75
CA GLU A 280 -2.04 21.60 22.02
C GLU A 280 -1.74 22.39 20.74
N VAL A 281 -1.55 21.68 19.63
CA VAL A 281 -1.36 22.32 18.33
C VAL A 281 -2.66 22.97 17.85
N ALA A 282 -3.82 22.35 18.10
CA ALA A 282 -5.11 22.95 17.80
C ALA A 282 -5.30 24.29 18.53
N ASP A 283 -4.92 24.37 19.80
CA ASP A 283 -4.96 25.60 20.60
C ASP A 283 -4.01 26.68 20.04
N VAL A 284 -2.77 26.29 19.66
CA VAL A 284 -1.80 27.22 19.05
C VAL A 284 -2.32 27.80 17.73
N LEU A 285 -3.06 27.01 16.97
CA LEU A 285 -3.61 27.37 15.66
C LEU A 285 -5.02 27.94 15.72
N ASP A 286 -5.60 28.08 16.91
CA ASP A 286 -6.98 28.55 17.14
C ASP A 286 -8.00 27.77 16.29
N LEU A 287 -7.88 26.44 16.26
CA LEU A 287 -8.79 25.59 15.50
C LEU A 287 -10.18 25.54 16.16
N PRO A 288 -11.28 25.55 15.38
CA PRO A 288 -12.60 25.32 15.94
C PRO A 288 -12.69 23.95 16.64
N ALA A 289 -13.44 23.86 17.73
CA ALA A 289 -13.50 22.64 18.57
C ALA A 289 -13.97 21.34 17.88
N HIS A 290 -14.59 21.44 16.70
CA HIS A 290 -15.01 20.28 15.90
C HIS A 290 -13.98 19.87 14.82
N ILE A 291 -12.91 20.64 14.67
CA ILE A 291 -11.83 20.41 13.72
C ILE A 291 -10.68 19.74 14.46
N GLU A 292 -10.29 18.57 13.97
CA GLU A 292 -9.23 17.79 14.59
C GLU A 292 -7.97 17.81 13.74
N LEU A 293 -6.81 17.96 14.37
CA LEU A 293 -5.53 17.85 13.68
C LEU A 293 -5.26 16.40 13.32
N VAL A 294 -5.01 16.12 12.04
CA VAL A 294 -4.60 14.79 11.54
C VAL A 294 -3.09 14.71 11.37
N GLY A 295 -2.46 15.74 10.82
CA GLY A 295 -1.01 15.77 10.63
C GLY A 295 -0.44 17.17 10.49
N TYR A 296 0.78 17.36 10.98
CA TYR A 296 1.53 18.61 10.81
C TYR A 296 2.75 18.35 9.93
N LEU A 297 2.76 18.97 8.75
CA LEU A 297 3.76 18.71 7.72
C LEU A 297 4.74 19.88 7.61
N CYS A 298 6.02 19.58 7.48
CA CYS A 298 7.08 20.52 7.14
C CYS A 298 7.38 20.36 5.65
N VAL A 299 7.31 21.43 4.85
CA VAL A 299 7.42 21.37 3.39
C VAL A 299 8.46 22.37 2.88
N GLY A 300 9.40 21.92 2.05
CA GLY A 300 10.51 22.74 1.55
C GLY A 300 11.33 22.05 0.47
N TYR A 301 12.14 22.82 -0.25
CA TYR A 301 13.20 22.26 -1.08
C TYR A 301 14.26 21.59 -0.21
N VAL A 302 14.91 20.55 -0.74
CA VAL A 302 15.93 19.79 -0.01
C VAL A 302 17.22 19.73 -0.83
N GLU A 303 18.36 19.68 -0.13
CA GLU A 303 19.68 19.49 -0.74
C GLU A 303 19.76 18.14 -1.48
N GLU A 304 19.25 17.09 -0.83
CA GLU A 304 19.20 15.74 -1.39
C GLU A 304 18.07 14.93 -0.76
N PHE A 305 17.62 13.90 -1.50
CA PHE A 305 16.75 12.86 -0.95
C PHE A 305 17.59 11.64 -0.57
N ALA A 306 17.55 11.26 0.71
CA ALA A 306 18.25 10.09 1.20
C ALA A 306 17.86 8.81 0.45
N ALA A 307 18.84 7.96 0.13
CA ALA A 307 18.61 6.70 -0.57
C ALA A 307 17.69 5.72 0.19
N ALA A 308 17.63 5.80 1.53
CA ALA A 308 16.80 4.97 2.38
C ALA A 308 16.20 5.77 3.56
N PRO A 309 15.16 5.25 4.26
CA PRO A 309 14.60 5.91 5.45
C PRO A 309 15.63 6.15 6.54
N GLU A 310 15.53 7.28 7.23
CA GLU A 310 16.50 7.68 8.27
C GLU A 310 16.58 6.67 9.43
N LEU A 311 15.43 6.11 9.83
CA LEU A 311 15.39 5.09 10.89
C LEU A 311 16.08 3.77 10.49
N VAL A 312 16.17 3.49 9.18
CA VAL A 312 16.93 2.34 8.67
C VAL A 312 18.41 2.66 8.63
N ARG A 313 18.77 3.85 8.13
CA ARG A 313 20.16 4.31 8.02
C ARG A 313 20.85 4.45 9.37
N SER A 314 20.15 4.97 10.37
CA SER A 314 20.63 5.13 11.75
C SER A 314 20.68 3.81 12.53
N GLY A 315 20.14 2.71 11.97
CA GLY A 315 20.01 1.45 12.69
C GLY A 315 19.00 1.52 13.85
N TRP A 316 18.02 2.43 13.80
CA TRP A 316 16.93 2.46 14.76
C TRP A 316 15.95 1.30 14.58
N ALA A 317 15.66 0.95 13.33
CA ALA A 317 14.77 -0.15 12.96
C ALA A 317 15.11 -0.73 11.57
N LYS A 318 14.67 -1.96 11.30
CA LYS A 318 14.74 -2.59 9.98
C LYS A 318 13.34 -2.69 9.33
N ARG A 319 13.30 -2.76 8.00
CA ARG A 319 12.04 -3.00 7.27
C ARG A 319 11.65 -4.48 7.40
N ARG A 320 10.35 -4.74 7.61
CA ARG A 320 9.79 -6.08 7.42
C ARG A 320 9.76 -6.43 5.92
N PRO A 321 10.06 -7.67 5.53
CA PRO A 321 9.73 -8.18 4.20
C PRO A 321 8.23 -8.13 3.88
N LEU A 322 7.87 -8.11 2.60
CA LEU A 322 6.48 -7.96 2.16
C LEU A 322 5.67 -9.23 2.46
N GLU A 323 6.27 -10.39 2.25
CA GLU A 323 5.68 -11.71 2.47
C GLU A 323 5.14 -11.90 3.89
N TRP A 324 5.72 -11.22 4.89
CA TRP A 324 5.25 -11.26 6.28
C TRP A 324 3.93 -10.50 6.50
N ALA A 325 3.58 -9.60 5.58
CA ALA A 325 2.35 -8.81 5.64
C ALA A 325 1.23 -9.39 4.76
N ILE A 326 1.50 -10.45 4.00
CA ILE A 326 0.53 -11.10 3.11
C ILE A 326 -0.02 -12.34 3.79
N HIS A 327 -1.34 -12.39 3.97
CA HIS A 327 -2.07 -13.56 4.44
C HIS A 327 -3.12 -13.95 3.40
N HIS A 328 -3.34 -15.25 3.20
CA HIS A 328 -4.27 -15.77 2.20
C HIS A 328 -5.54 -16.26 2.88
N GLU A 329 -6.67 -15.62 2.59
CA GLU A 329 -8.01 -15.91 3.12
C GLU A 329 -8.18 -15.68 4.63
N GLU A 330 -7.26 -16.17 5.46
CA GLU A 330 -7.33 -16.15 6.93
C GLU A 330 -6.08 -15.51 7.52
N TRP A 331 -6.23 -14.75 8.61
CA TRP A 331 -5.09 -14.21 9.36
C TRP A 331 -4.18 -15.36 9.83
N GLY A 332 -2.87 -15.19 9.65
CA GLY A 332 -1.86 -16.21 9.94
C GLY A 332 -1.57 -17.16 8.77
N ARG A 333 -2.50 -17.38 7.83
CA ARG A 333 -2.29 -18.28 6.68
C ARG A 333 -1.34 -17.67 5.66
N ARG A 334 -0.07 -18.06 5.74
CA ARG A 334 1.04 -17.57 4.90
C ARG A 334 1.67 -18.71 4.10
N GLU A 335 2.34 -18.34 3.01
CA GLU A 335 3.22 -19.28 2.27
C GLU A 335 4.54 -19.52 3.02
N ALA A 336 5.04 -18.52 3.76
CA ALA A 336 6.28 -18.58 4.53
C ALA A 336 6.07 -19.11 5.96
N SER A 337 7.10 -19.77 6.50
CA SER A 337 7.12 -20.26 7.88
C SER A 337 7.46 -19.15 8.89
N ILE A 338 6.62 -18.97 9.91
CA ILE A 338 6.84 -17.93 10.93
C ILE A 338 8.14 -18.11 11.73
N VAL A 339 8.59 -19.36 11.91
CA VAL A 339 9.86 -19.64 12.59
C VAL A 339 11.05 -19.32 11.67
N GLU A 340 10.94 -19.61 10.37
CA GLU A 340 11.98 -19.23 9.40
C GLU A 340 12.07 -17.71 9.24
N ASP A 341 10.92 -17.01 9.26
CA ASP A 341 10.87 -15.53 9.33
C ASP A 341 11.66 -15.01 10.53
N ALA A 342 11.49 -15.63 11.71
CA ALA A 342 12.22 -15.28 12.92
C ALA A 342 13.73 -15.52 12.78
N ILE A 343 14.13 -16.66 12.20
CA ILE A 343 15.56 -16.94 11.90
C ILE A 343 16.14 -15.87 10.95
N GLN A 344 15.42 -15.53 9.89
CA GLN A 344 15.84 -14.52 8.92
C GLN A 344 15.94 -13.12 9.56
N ALA A 345 15.03 -12.79 10.48
CA ALA A 345 15.09 -11.57 11.26
C ALA A 345 16.37 -11.52 12.11
N GLY A 346 16.75 -12.63 12.75
CA GLY A 346 17.97 -12.75 13.55
C GLY A 346 19.25 -12.45 12.76
N HIS A 347 19.38 -12.97 11.54
CA HIS A 347 20.53 -12.69 10.66
C HIS A 347 20.66 -11.21 10.25
N ASN A 348 19.54 -10.47 10.25
CA ASN A 348 19.44 -9.11 9.74
C ASN A 348 19.11 -8.07 10.81
N ALA A 349 19.02 -8.48 12.09
CA ALA A 349 18.66 -7.61 13.19
C ALA A 349 19.70 -6.48 13.34
N VAL A 350 19.25 -5.32 13.80
CA VAL A 350 20.17 -4.26 14.25
C VAL A 350 21.08 -4.89 15.31
N GLN A 351 22.42 -4.73 15.19
CA GLN A 351 23.35 -5.27 16.20
C GLN A 351 22.86 -4.90 17.60
N ALA A 352 22.57 -5.92 18.40
CA ALA A 352 21.97 -5.78 19.71
C ALA A 352 22.90 -4.94 20.60
N VAL A 353 22.41 -3.81 21.08
CA VAL A 353 23.13 -2.96 22.05
C VAL A 353 22.66 -3.27 23.46
N GLY A 354 22.42 -4.56 23.76
CA GLY A 354 22.02 -4.99 25.09
C GLY A 354 20.63 -4.54 25.55
N GLN A 355 19.76 -4.05 24.65
CA GLN A 355 18.39 -3.67 25.03
C GLN A 355 17.66 -4.89 25.58
N ARG A 356 17.24 -4.78 26.84
CA ARG A 356 16.41 -5.74 27.55
C ARG A 356 14.97 -5.28 27.51
N VAL A 357 14.05 -6.19 27.21
CA VAL A 357 12.60 -5.96 27.29
C VAL A 357 11.98 -7.01 28.21
N ARG A 358 11.24 -6.54 29.21
CA ARG A 358 10.45 -7.37 30.12
C ARG A 358 9.03 -7.51 29.55
N LEU A 359 8.69 -8.73 29.11
CA LEU A 359 7.38 -9.05 28.54
C LEU A 359 6.49 -9.64 29.61
N ILE A 360 5.38 -8.97 29.94
CA ILE A 360 4.45 -9.42 30.97
C ILE A 360 3.18 -9.91 30.29
N VAL A 361 3.01 -11.23 30.25
CA VAL A 361 1.90 -11.91 29.56
C VAL A 361 0.70 -11.99 30.50
N GLY A 362 -0.39 -11.29 30.16
CA GLY A 362 -1.58 -11.16 30.99
C GLY A 362 -1.46 -10.14 32.13
N GLY A 363 -0.47 -9.23 32.07
CA GLY A 363 -0.28 -8.16 33.06
C GLY A 363 -1.23 -6.98 32.89
N ASP A 364 -1.10 -5.96 33.75
CA ASP A 364 -1.94 -4.76 33.71
C ASP A 364 -1.13 -3.49 33.38
N LYS A 365 -1.82 -2.37 33.13
CA LYS A 365 -1.18 -1.11 32.71
C LYS A 365 -0.24 -0.51 33.75
N ALA A 366 -0.41 -0.82 35.04
CA ALA A 366 0.46 -0.28 36.09
C ALA A 366 1.89 -0.83 35.97
N ASP A 367 2.06 -1.99 35.32
CA ASP A 367 3.38 -2.56 35.05
C ASP A 367 4.24 -1.69 34.12
N LEU A 368 3.63 -0.78 33.34
CA LEU A 368 4.33 0.16 32.45
C LEU A 368 5.11 1.25 33.18
N GLN A 369 5.02 1.33 34.51
CA GLN A 369 5.88 2.22 35.30
C GLN A 369 7.37 1.88 35.18
N GLN A 370 7.70 0.67 34.71
CA GLN A 370 9.06 0.24 34.41
C GLN A 370 9.40 0.53 32.95
N ALA A 371 10.52 1.19 32.69
CA ALA A 371 10.92 1.63 31.35
C ALA A 371 11.18 0.49 30.35
N ASP A 372 11.46 -0.73 30.83
CA ASP A 372 11.69 -1.92 29.99
C ASP A 372 10.45 -2.82 29.86
N ALA A 373 9.33 -2.48 30.50
CA ALA A 373 8.13 -3.31 30.50
C ALA A 373 7.28 -3.14 29.24
N LEU A 374 6.87 -4.28 28.69
CA LEU A 374 5.86 -4.38 27.64
C LEU A 374 4.78 -5.37 28.10
N VAL A 375 3.54 -4.90 28.16
CA VAL A 375 2.42 -5.70 28.66
C VAL A 375 1.69 -6.31 27.48
N ILE A 376 1.45 -7.62 27.52
CA ILE A 376 0.68 -8.34 26.51
C ILE A 376 -0.69 -8.64 27.11
N ASP A 377 -1.69 -7.89 26.66
CA ASP A 377 -3.08 -8.04 27.07
C ASP A 377 -3.76 -9.09 26.19
N LEU A 378 -4.21 -10.17 26.84
CA LEU A 378 -4.85 -11.32 26.20
C LEU A 378 -6.39 -11.25 26.26
N THR A 379 -6.94 -10.21 26.88
CA THR A 379 -8.39 -10.09 27.02
C THR A 379 -9.05 -9.93 25.65
N PRO A 380 -10.26 -10.46 25.44
CA PRO A 380 -10.96 -10.31 24.17
C PRO A 380 -11.43 -8.87 23.90
N THR A 381 -11.31 -7.98 24.89
CA THR A 381 -11.76 -6.59 24.77
C THR A 381 -10.60 -5.70 24.39
N LYS A 382 -10.70 -4.99 23.27
CA LYS A 382 -9.67 -4.05 22.84
C LYS A 382 -9.51 -2.92 23.88
N PRO A 383 -8.28 -2.62 24.36
CA PRO A 383 -8.05 -1.51 25.26
C PRO A 383 -8.28 -0.15 24.55
N GLN A 384 -8.71 0.85 25.31
CA GLN A 384 -8.98 2.20 24.80
C GLN A 384 -7.71 2.93 24.32
N ALA A 385 -6.54 2.57 24.86
CA ALA A 385 -5.23 3.05 24.46
C ALA A 385 -4.21 1.90 24.53
N ASP A 386 -3.38 1.76 23.50
CA ASP A 386 -2.48 0.63 23.22
C ASP A 386 -0.98 1.00 23.26
N PHE A 387 -0.63 2.23 23.62
CA PHE A 387 0.77 2.59 23.83
C PHE A 387 1.36 1.80 25.00
N GLY A 388 2.36 0.96 24.71
CA GLY A 388 3.01 0.07 25.67
C GLY A 388 2.22 -1.21 26.01
N VAL A 389 0.97 -1.36 25.53
CA VAL A 389 0.15 -2.56 25.73
C VAL A 389 -0.12 -3.24 24.39
N LEU A 390 0.52 -4.38 24.15
CA LEU A 390 0.23 -5.21 23.00
C LEU A 390 -1.05 -6.00 23.25
N TRP A 391 -2.14 -5.59 22.61
CA TRP A 391 -3.37 -6.37 22.60
C TRP A 391 -3.24 -7.55 21.62
N ARG A 392 -3.28 -8.78 22.16
CA ARG A 392 -3.02 -10.05 21.44
C ARG A 392 -3.95 -11.17 21.94
N PRO A 393 -5.28 -11.05 21.78
CA PRO A 393 -6.18 -12.15 22.11
C PRO A 393 -5.95 -13.32 21.15
N ALA A 394 -5.69 -14.51 21.69
CA ALA A 394 -5.57 -15.74 20.92
C ALA A 394 -6.80 -16.63 21.13
N ARG A 395 -7.29 -17.27 20.08
CA ARG A 395 -8.46 -18.18 20.14
C ARG A 395 -8.05 -19.60 20.53
N THR A 396 -6.79 -19.96 20.27
CA THR A 396 -6.23 -21.28 20.56
C THR A 396 -4.79 -21.16 21.06
N PRO A 397 -4.28 -22.14 21.81
CA PRO A 397 -2.87 -22.21 22.17
C PRO A 397 -1.91 -22.23 20.96
N ALA A 398 -2.30 -22.85 19.84
CA ALA A 398 -1.46 -22.86 18.63
C ALA A 398 -1.29 -21.45 18.03
N GLU A 399 -2.39 -20.70 17.92
CA GLU A 399 -2.36 -19.30 17.49
C GLU A 399 -1.53 -18.44 18.47
N ALA A 400 -1.64 -18.70 19.77
CA ALA A 400 -0.86 -18.01 20.78
C ALA A 400 0.66 -18.23 20.62
N VAL A 401 1.10 -19.44 20.26
CA VAL A 401 2.51 -19.72 19.93
C VAL A 401 2.95 -18.88 18.73
N GLU A 402 2.16 -18.83 17.66
CA GLU A 402 2.50 -18.02 16.47
C GLU A 402 2.65 -16.53 16.80
N PHE A 403 1.73 -15.97 17.60
CA PHE A 403 1.84 -14.58 18.07
C PHE A 403 3.08 -14.36 18.92
N GLY A 404 3.44 -15.31 19.79
CA GLY A 404 4.68 -15.23 20.56
C GLY A 404 5.92 -15.16 19.64
N VAL A 405 5.99 -16.00 18.62
CA VAL A 405 7.10 -15.99 17.65
C VAL A 405 7.15 -14.65 16.89
N GLU A 406 6.00 -14.13 16.45
CA GLU A 406 5.89 -12.84 15.76
C GLU A 406 6.36 -11.66 16.63
N ILE A 407 5.98 -11.64 17.90
CA ILE A 407 6.37 -10.57 18.82
C ILE A 407 7.89 -10.58 19.02
N ALA A 408 8.49 -11.75 19.26
CA ALA A 408 9.94 -11.86 19.43
C ALA A 408 10.70 -11.42 18.16
N ARG A 409 10.21 -11.82 16.98
CA ARG A 409 10.74 -11.40 15.68
C ARG A 409 10.68 -9.88 15.49
N ASP A 410 9.54 -9.26 15.76
CA ASP A 410 9.35 -7.82 15.59
C ASP A 410 10.23 -7.02 16.56
N LEU A 411 10.42 -7.51 17.80
CA LEU A 411 11.35 -6.92 18.77
C LEU A 411 12.82 -7.05 18.30
N ALA A 412 13.20 -8.17 17.69
CA ALA A 412 14.54 -8.34 17.11
C ALA A 412 14.81 -7.30 16.00
N LEU A 413 13.84 -7.02 15.12
CA LEU A 413 13.97 -5.97 14.09
C LEU A 413 14.13 -4.55 14.65
N GLN A 414 13.70 -4.35 15.89
CA GLN A 414 13.90 -3.10 16.63
C GLN A 414 15.21 -3.06 17.41
N GLY A 415 16.02 -4.13 17.40
CA GLY A 415 17.33 -4.19 18.05
C GLY A 415 17.32 -4.67 19.50
N VAL A 416 16.24 -5.32 19.94
CA VAL A 416 16.18 -5.98 21.26
C VAL A 416 17.13 -7.17 21.28
N GLY A 417 17.92 -7.31 22.35
CA GLY A 417 18.90 -8.40 22.52
C GLY A 417 18.54 -9.42 23.61
N GLN A 418 17.69 -9.02 24.56
CA GLN A 418 17.28 -9.85 25.68
C GLN A 418 15.77 -9.74 25.94
N LEU A 419 15.09 -10.88 26.03
CA LEU A 419 13.70 -10.98 26.48
C LEU A 419 13.61 -11.57 27.88
N VAL A 420 12.88 -10.91 28.77
CA VAL A 420 12.53 -11.47 30.08
C VAL A 420 11.03 -11.69 30.12
N VAL A 421 10.62 -12.95 30.01
CA VAL A 421 9.20 -13.31 29.94
C VAL A 421 8.68 -13.59 31.34
N GLN A 422 7.66 -12.83 31.75
CA GLN A 422 6.93 -13.02 32.99
C GLN A 422 5.50 -13.42 32.65
N LEU A 423 5.04 -14.51 33.26
CA LEU A 423 3.67 -14.96 33.13
C LEU A 423 2.85 -14.41 34.31
N ALA A 424 1.91 -13.51 34.03
CA ALA A 424 0.98 -12.98 35.03
C ALA A 424 -0.37 -13.72 35.01
N ASP A 425 -0.76 -14.27 33.87
CA ASP A 425 -1.95 -15.12 33.68
C ASP A 425 -1.56 -16.60 33.48
N PRO A 426 -2.05 -17.54 34.30
CA PRO A 426 -1.76 -18.97 34.16
C PRO A 426 -2.60 -19.69 33.06
N SER A 427 -3.32 -18.96 32.20
CA SER A 427 -4.12 -19.56 31.12
C SER A 427 -3.28 -20.38 30.12
N ALA A 428 -3.96 -21.27 29.38
CA ALA A 428 -3.31 -22.13 28.38
C ALA A 428 -2.74 -21.29 27.23
N GLU A 429 -3.47 -20.27 26.80
CA GLU A 429 -3.09 -19.29 25.79
C GLU A 429 -1.90 -18.45 26.25
N ALA A 430 -1.91 -17.96 27.50
CA ALA A 430 -0.78 -17.21 28.05
C ALA A 430 0.50 -18.07 28.13
N THR A 431 0.35 -19.32 28.58
CA THR A 431 1.46 -20.29 28.64
C THR A 431 2.01 -20.58 27.24
N ALA A 432 1.13 -20.77 26.26
CA ALA A 432 1.51 -21.05 24.87
C ALA A 432 2.14 -19.83 24.19
N LEU A 433 1.65 -18.61 24.46
CA LEU A 433 2.27 -17.38 23.98
C LEU A 433 3.67 -17.18 24.58
N ALA A 434 3.82 -17.41 25.88
CA ALA A 434 5.13 -17.38 26.53
C ALA A 434 6.10 -18.39 25.91
N HIS A 435 5.63 -19.59 25.56
CA HIS A 435 6.42 -20.56 24.83
C HIS A 435 6.80 -20.07 23.42
N GLY A 436 5.86 -19.48 22.67
CA GLY A 436 6.12 -18.89 21.36
C GLY A 436 7.17 -17.78 21.41
N LEU A 437 7.14 -16.92 22.45
CA LEU A 437 8.16 -15.90 22.69
C LEU A 437 9.55 -16.52 22.87
N GLU A 438 9.67 -17.60 23.64
CA GLU A 438 10.95 -18.32 23.86
C GLU A 438 11.47 -18.97 22.56
N VAL A 439 10.58 -19.58 21.77
CA VAL A 439 10.91 -20.16 20.46
C VAL A 439 11.38 -19.08 19.49
N GLY A 440 10.62 -17.99 19.36
CA GLY A 440 10.97 -16.87 18.48
C GLY A 440 12.25 -16.17 18.91
N ALA A 441 12.48 -16.00 20.21
CA ALA A 441 13.71 -15.47 20.76
C ALA A 441 14.91 -16.33 20.36
N SER A 442 14.82 -17.65 20.57
CA SER A 442 15.86 -18.60 20.18
C SER A 442 16.13 -18.57 18.68
N ALA A 443 15.08 -18.56 17.86
CA ALA A 443 15.17 -18.47 16.41
C ALA A 443 15.88 -17.17 15.95
N CYS A 444 15.58 -16.04 16.59
CA CYS A 444 16.21 -14.75 16.31
C CYS A 444 17.63 -14.61 16.91
N GLY A 445 18.12 -15.58 17.69
CA GLY A 445 19.39 -15.50 18.41
C GLY A 445 19.36 -14.54 19.62
N LEU A 446 18.18 -14.22 20.14
CA LEU A 446 18.02 -13.42 21.35
C LEU A 446 18.27 -14.26 22.60
N THR A 447 18.84 -13.63 23.62
CA THR A 447 18.86 -14.25 24.95
C THR A 447 17.47 -14.15 25.57
N HIS A 448 17.03 -15.20 26.27
CA HIS A 448 15.74 -15.16 26.97
C HIS A 448 15.80 -15.85 28.32
N SER A 449 15.00 -15.37 29.26
CA SER A 449 14.80 -16.00 30.57
C SER A 449 13.34 -15.85 31.01
N ARG A 450 12.88 -16.79 31.84
CA ARG A 450 11.58 -16.71 32.50
C ARG A 450 11.75 -16.17 33.92
N ALA A 451 10.95 -15.18 34.30
CA ALA A 451 10.97 -14.53 35.61
C ALA A 451 9.95 -15.15 36.58
#